data_AF-A0A100W3B6-F1
#
_entry.id   AF-A0A100W3B6-F1
#
_cell.length_a   1.000
_cell.length_b   1.000
_cell.length_c   1.000
_cell.angle_alpha   90.00
_cell.angle_beta   90.00
_cell.angle_gamma   90.00
#
_symmetry.space_group_name_H-M   'P 1'
#
loop_
_entity.id
_entity.type
_entity.pdbx_description
1 polymer ?
#
loop_
_entity_poly.entity_id
_entity_poly.type
_entity_poly.pdbx_seq_one_letter_code
_entity_poly.pdbx_strand_id
1 'polypeptide(L)'
;MNLKSVRRSVLYGSKDSSGNPRNLASLYNAPVSGYTHVIEQDGKSVVSIAGWADVDEFRRRLQRFNGVERFTLLLWTLPSDMDYVEAVRAGLDGLAYIQAAGSADTLTVELRKPGGQQWGADWVRYVVGHPPAEERPRLVAPIPLPRGPEMVAQNELFGADEAADLFYSYFKTGDIPGEYSLRPVEGYTKDGGLIDLRDEVSKSV
;
A
#
# COMPACT_ATOMS: atom_id res chain seq x y z
N MET A 1 -23.73 21.38 14.87
CA MET A 1 -24.48 21.36 13.60
C MET A 1 -24.58 19.90 13.17
N ASN A 2 -25.80 19.36 13.03
CA ASN A 2 -26.11 17.92 13.09
C ASN A 2 -26.41 17.35 11.69
N LEU A 3 -25.64 16.33 11.25
CA LEU A 3 -25.73 15.70 9.92
C LEU A 3 -26.77 14.57 9.83
N LYS A 4 -27.86 14.63 10.62
CA LYS A 4 -29.00 13.68 10.52
C LYS A 4 -30.17 14.18 9.66
N SER A 5 -30.04 15.26 8.90
CA SER A 5 -31.18 15.82 8.16
C SER A 5 -30.85 16.26 6.74
N VAL A 6 -30.54 15.32 5.85
CA VAL A 6 -30.97 15.38 4.43
C VAL A 6 -31.25 13.96 3.93
N ARG A 7 -32.42 13.43 4.31
CA ARG A 7 -33.08 12.32 3.59
C ARG A 7 -34.40 12.87 3.02
N ARG A 8 -34.69 12.49 1.77
CA ARG A 8 -35.90 12.71 0.93
C ARG A 8 -35.93 13.97 0.05
N SER A 9 -35.48 13.78 -1.17
CA SER A 9 -36.06 14.22 -2.45
C SER A 9 -35.01 13.81 -3.49
N VAL A 10 -35.20 12.75 -4.27
CA VAL A 10 -35.93 12.79 -5.54
C VAL A 10 -36.53 11.40 -5.81
N LEU A 11 -37.85 11.28 -5.64
CA LEU A 11 -38.68 10.29 -6.31
C LEU A 11 -39.59 11.12 -7.22
N TYR A 12 -39.25 11.27 -8.50
CA TYR A 12 -40.21 11.45 -9.59
C TYR A 12 -39.55 11.11 -10.95
N GLY A 13 -39.94 9.93 -11.44
CA GLY A 13 -39.89 9.35 -12.79
C GLY A 13 -38.95 9.91 -13.86
N SER A 14 -37.90 9.17 -14.20
CA SER A 14 -37.49 9.03 -15.61
C SER A 14 -38.00 7.70 -16.14
N LYS A 15 -38.88 7.77 -17.13
CA LYS A 15 -39.33 6.62 -17.93
C LYS A 15 -38.36 6.44 -19.09
N ASP A 16 -38.18 5.20 -19.55
CA ASP A 16 -37.49 4.97 -20.83
C ASP A 16 -38.35 5.44 -22.02
N SER A 17 -37.81 5.35 -23.24
CA SER A 17 -38.49 5.70 -24.49
C SER A 17 -39.77 4.90 -24.77
N SER A 18 -40.05 3.88 -23.95
CA SER A 18 -41.26 3.04 -23.97
C SER A 18 -42.23 3.33 -22.81
N GLY A 19 -41.94 4.30 -21.94
CA GLY A 19 -42.87 4.73 -20.90
C GLY A 19 -42.88 3.89 -19.62
N ASN A 20 -41.96 2.92 -19.48
CA ASN A 20 -41.85 2.05 -18.31
C ASN A 20 -41.00 2.72 -17.21
N PRO A 21 -41.36 2.60 -15.90
CA PRO A 21 -40.51 3.12 -14.84
C PRO A 21 -39.18 2.37 -14.83
N ARG A 22 -38.07 3.11 -14.92
CA ARG A 22 -36.73 2.51 -14.83
C ARG A 22 -36.58 1.82 -13.47
N ASN A 23 -36.35 0.51 -13.50
CA ASN A 23 -36.04 -0.27 -12.30
C ASN A 23 -34.61 0.10 -11.83
N LEU A 24 -34.51 1.17 -11.04
CA LEU A 24 -33.26 1.65 -10.47
C LEU A 24 -32.67 0.70 -9.41
N ALA A 25 -33.42 -0.32 -8.95
CA ALA A 25 -32.91 -1.31 -8.01
C ALA A 25 -31.87 -2.25 -8.66
N SER A 26 -31.87 -2.37 -10.00
CA SER A 26 -30.85 -3.15 -10.73
C SER A 26 -29.48 -2.47 -10.76
N LEU A 27 -29.38 -1.16 -10.51
CA LEU A 27 -28.10 -0.44 -10.45
C LEU A 27 -27.42 -0.56 -9.07
N TYR A 28 -28.17 -0.96 -8.04
CA TYR A 28 -27.65 -1.20 -6.69
C TYR A 28 -27.03 -2.60 -6.49
N ASN A 29 -27.10 -3.47 -7.52
CA ASN A 29 -26.56 -4.84 -7.50
C ASN A 29 -25.43 -5.06 -8.53
N ALA A 30 -24.81 -4.00 -9.05
CA ALA A 30 -23.53 -4.16 -9.74
C ALA A 30 -22.45 -4.51 -8.70
N PRO A 31 -21.49 -5.41 -8.99
CA PRO A 31 -20.37 -5.66 -8.08
C PRO A 31 -19.69 -4.33 -7.75
N VAL A 32 -19.54 -4.05 -6.45
CA VAL A 32 -19.32 -2.69 -5.92
C VAL A 32 -17.99 -2.08 -6.35
N SER A 33 -17.01 -2.86 -6.80
CA SER A 33 -16.14 -2.44 -7.92
C SER A 33 -15.44 -3.67 -8.51
N GLY A 34 -15.08 -3.64 -9.80
CA GLY A 34 -14.15 -4.63 -10.38
C GLY A 34 -12.70 -4.42 -9.91
N TYR A 35 -12.46 -3.43 -9.03
CA TYR A 35 -11.17 -3.11 -8.48
C TYR A 35 -10.91 -3.94 -7.22
N THR A 36 -9.63 -4.28 -7.04
CA THR A 36 -9.18 -5.17 -5.96
C THR A 36 -8.06 -4.54 -5.15
N HIS A 37 -7.46 -3.47 -5.66
CA HIS A 37 -6.35 -2.79 -5.03
C HIS A 37 -6.40 -1.29 -5.33
N VAL A 38 -5.69 -0.52 -4.51
CA VAL A 38 -5.50 0.91 -4.67
C VAL A 38 -4.01 1.19 -4.74
N ILE A 39 -3.62 1.95 -5.75
CA ILE A 39 -2.31 2.55 -5.88
C ILE A 39 -2.39 3.99 -5.40
N GLU A 40 -1.48 4.36 -4.52
CA GLU A 40 -1.23 5.74 -4.12
C GLU A 40 0.17 6.16 -4.55
N GLN A 41 0.29 7.33 -5.16
CA GLN A 41 1.57 7.84 -5.63
C GLN A 41 1.78 9.28 -5.14
N ASP A 42 2.94 9.52 -4.53
CA ASP A 42 3.40 10.83 -4.06
C ASP A 42 2.39 11.55 -3.14
N GLY A 43 1.51 10.80 -2.46
CA GLY A 43 0.42 11.31 -1.62
C GLY A 43 -0.65 12.13 -2.36
N LYS A 44 -0.69 12.07 -3.70
CA LYS A 44 -1.52 12.94 -4.55
C LYS A 44 -2.37 12.19 -5.56
N SER A 45 -1.83 11.12 -6.14
CA SER A 45 -2.53 10.33 -7.15
C SER A 45 -3.05 9.05 -6.51
N VAL A 46 -4.33 8.76 -6.71
CA VAL A 46 -4.99 7.54 -6.24
C VAL A 46 -5.65 6.86 -7.43
N VAL A 47 -5.34 5.59 -7.65
CA VAL A 47 -5.93 4.78 -8.73
C VAL A 47 -6.33 3.42 -8.20
N SER A 48 -7.60 3.06 -8.34
CA SER A 48 -8.05 1.69 -8.08
C SER A 48 -7.77 0.81 -9.30
N ILE A 49 -7.15 -0.35 -9.09
CA ILE A 49 -6.78 -1.29 -10.15
C ILE A 49 -7.53 -2.62 -10.00
N ALA A 50 -7.86 -3.22 -11.14
CA ALA A 50 -8.61 -4.46 -11.22
C ALA A 50 -7.70 -5.68 -11.02
N GLY A 51 -8.30 -6.84 -10.70
CA GLY A 51 -7.59 -8.09 -10.38
C GLY A 51 -6.78 -8.72 -11.53
N TRP A 52 -6.73 -8.08 -12.70
CA TRP A 52 -6.03 -8.53 -13.90
C TRP A 52 -4.80 -7.67 -14.26
N ALA A 53 -4.37 -6.75 -13.39
CA ALA A 53 -3.16 -5.96 -13.63
C ALA A 53 -1.93 -6.85 -13.88
N ASP A 54 -1.05 -6.41 -14.78
CA ASP A 54 0.24 -7.03 -15.06
C ASP A 54 1.37 -6.34 -14.27
N VAL A 55 2.55 -6.95 -14.27
CA VAL A 55 3.74 -6.35 -13.66
C VAL A 55 4.15 -5.02 -14.30
N ASP A 56 3.85 -4.83 -15.59
CA ASP A 56 4.19 -3.59 -16.30
C ASP A 56 3.44 -2.38 -15.73
N GLU A 57 2.28 -2.60 -15.09
CA GLU A 57 1.55 -1.56 -14.38
C GLU A 57 2.40 -0.93 -13.26
N PHE A 58 3.19 -1.72 -12.54
CA PHE A 58 4.10 -1.21 -11.51
C PHE A 58 5.41 -0.72 -12.12
N ARG A 59 5.99 -1.49 -13.06
CA ARG A 59 7.26 -1.17 -13.72
C ARG A 59 7.26 0.21 -14.35
N ARG A 60 6.23 0.54 -15.15
CA ARG A 60 6.12 1.86 -15.82
C ARG A 60 6.07 3.01 -14.84
N ARG A 61 5.57 2.81 -13.62
CA ARG A 61 5.48 3.86 -12.59
C ARG A 61 6.82 4.05 -11.90
N LEU A 62 7.40 2.96 -11.41
CA LEU A 62 8.67 2.97 -10.68
C LEU A 62 9.84 3.45 -11.54
N GLN A 63 9.89 3.07 -12.83
CA GLN A 63 10.91 3.56 -13.76
C GLN A 63 10.88 5.08 -13.98
N ARG A 64 9.79 5.77 -13.64
CA ARG A 64 9.67 7.24 -13.75
C ARG A 64 10.12 7.97 -12.49
N PHE A 65 10.60 7.26 -11.47
CA PHE A 65 11.00 7.88 -10.21
C PHE A 65 12.30 8.66 -10.38
N ASN A 66 12.26 9.93 -9.96
CA ASN A 66 13.40 10.83 -10.01
C ASN A 66 13.92 11.20 -8.60
N GLY A 67 13.32 10.63 -7.55
CA GLY A 67 13.72 10.88 -6.16
C GLY A 67 13.31 12.25 -5.61
N VAL A 68 12.52 13.03 -6.35
CA VAL A 68 12.10 14.40 -5.93
C VAL A 68 10.61 14.64 -6.15
N GLU A 69 10.15 14.58 -7.40
CA GLU A 69 8.75 14.84 -7.76
C GLU A 69 7.93 13.56 -7.80
N ARG A 70 8.58 12.47 -8.26
CA ARG A 70 8.05 11.12 -8.32
C ARG A 70 8.99 10.25 -7.53
N PHE A 71 8.57 9.86 -6.35
CA PHE A 71 9.45 9.23 -5.38
C PHE A 71 8.75 8.30 -4.42
N THR A 72 7.41 8.19 -4.39
CA THR A 72 6.72 7.13 -3.63
C THR A 72 5.61 6.44 -4.40
N LEU A 73 5.52 5.12 -4.25
CA LEU A 73 4.42 4.28 -4.73
C LEU A 73 3.98 3.39 -3.57
N LEU A 74 2.69 3.33 -3.28
CA LEU A 74 2.10 2.46 -2.27
C LEU A 74 0.96 1.67 -2.91
N LEU A 75 0.84 0.40 -2.54
CA LEU A 75 -0.22 -0.51 -2.98
C LEU A 75 -0.87 -1.18 -1.77
N TRP A 76 -2.20 -1.13 -1.69
CA TRP A 76 -2.99 -1.82 -0.67
C TRP A 76 -4.24 -2.48 -1.28
N THR A 77 -4.78 -3.50 -0.60
CA THR A 77 -5.95 -4.27 -1.09
C THR A 77 -7.27 -3.55 -0.80
N LEU A 78 -8.08 -3.36 -1.83
CA LEU A 78 -9.45 -2.86 -1.70
C LEU A 78 -10.41 -4.04 -1.49
N PRO A 79 -11.15 -4.11 -0.37
CA PRO A 79 -12.18 -5.14 -0.19
C PRO A 79 -13.23 -5.08 -1.30
N SER A 80 -13.65 -6.26 -1.80
CA SER A 80 -14.57 -6.35 -2.94
C SER A 80 -15.98 -5.79 -2.66
N ASP A 81 -16.32 -5.63 -1.39
CA ASP A 81 -17.59 -5.10 -0.90
C ASP A 81 -17.54 -3.61 -0.54
N MET A 82 -16.40 -2.94 -0.76
CA MET A 82 -16.21 -1.53 -0.46
C MET A 82 -15.72 -0.75 -1.67
N ASP A 83 -16.15 0.51 -1.77
CA ASP A 83 -15.43 1.50 -2.58
C ASP A 83 -14.23 2.09 -1.82
N TYR A 84 -13.40 2.86 -2.53
CA TYR A 84 -12.22 3.51 -1.95
C TYR A 84 -12.56 4.39 -0.73
N VAL A 85 -13.63 5.18 -0.80
CA VAL A 85 -14.00 6.13 0.26
C VAL A 85 -14.48 5.39 1.49
N GLU A 86 -15.22 4.31 1.32
CA GLU A 86 -15.66 3.42 2.39
C GLU A 86 -14.47 2.75 3.10
N ALA A 87 -13.54 2.21 2.32
CA ALA A 87 -12.34 1.56 2.84
C ALA A 87 -11.43 2.51 3.63
N VAL A 88 -11.20 3.74 3.13
CA VAL A 88 -10.43 4.77 3.85
C VAL A 88 -11.15 5.21 5.13
N ARG A 89 -12.47 5.37 5.11
CA ARG A 89 -13.24 5.69 6.34
C ARG A 89 -13.16 4.59 7.38
N ALA A 90 -13.02 3.33 6.95
CA ALA A 90 -12.76 2.19 7.81
C ALA A 90 -11.30 2.09 8.27
N GLY A 91 -10.40 2.97 7.77
CA GLY A 91 -8.99 3.03 8.13
C GLY A 91 -8.15 1.89 7.53
N LEU A 92 -8.54 1.34 6.39
CA LEU A 92 -7.88 0.18 5.78
C LEU A 92 -6.60 0.54 5.01
N ASP A 93 -6.49 1.78 4.54
CA ASP A 93 -5.42 2.35 3.70
C ASP A 93 -4.04 2.41 4.38
N GLY A 94 -3.96 2.08 5.68
CA GLY A 94 -2.71 2.03 6.43
C GLY A 94 -2.40 0.69 7.11
N LEU A 95 -3.27 -0.33 7.00
CA LEU A 95 -3.13 -1.56 7.80
C LEU A 95 -2.16 -2.57 7.20
N ALA A 96 -2.25 -2.81 5.89
CA ALA A 96 -1.37 -3.70 5.17
C ALA A 96 -1.10 -3.12 3.77
N TYR A 97 0.17 -3.02 3.41
CA TYR A 97 0.59 -2.43 2.15
C TYR A 97 2.01 -2.86 1.78
N ILE A 98 2.35 -2.71 0.51
CA ILE A 98 3.73 -2.59 0.04
C ILE A 98 3.97 -1.16 -0.43
N GLN A 99 5.14 -0.60 -0.13
CA GLN A 99 5.53 0.74 -0.54
C GLN A 99 6.96 0.73 -1.09
N ALA A 100 7.22 1.54 -2.11
CA ALA A 100 8.57 1.87 -2.56
C ALA A 100 8.81 3.37 -2.45
N ALA A 101 10.06 3.76 -2.12
CA ALA A 101 10.48 5.15 -2.14
C ALA A 101 11.89 5.33 -2.69
N GLY A 102 12.15 6.45 -3.40
CA GLY A 102 13.48 6.79 -3.92
C GLY A 102 13.50 7.17 -5.40
N SER A 103 14.62 6.89 -6.09
CA SER A 103 14.78 7.05 -7.55
C SER A 103 14.70 5.68 -8.24
N ALA A 104 14.49 5.64 -9.56
CA ALA A 104 14.34 4.38 -10.29
C ALA A 104 15.52 3.38 -10.13
N ASP A 105 16.73 3.89 -9.91
CA ASP A 105 17.93 3.06 -9.72
C ASP A 105 18.24 2.76 -8.24
N THR A 106 17.58 3.46 -7.31
CA THR A 106 17.84 3.39 -5.88
C THR A 106 16.52 3.54 -5.10
N LEU A 107 15.81 2.42 -4.96
CA LEU A 107 14.56 2.33 -4.19
C LEU A 107 14.79 1.59 -2.87
N THR A 108 14.13 2.03 -1.80
CA THR A 108 13.73 1.14 -0.70
C THR A 108 12.37 0.56 -0.96
N VAL A 109 12.16 -0.65 -0.43
CA VAL A 109 10.84 -1.28 -0.37
C VAL A 109 10.48 -1.58 1.09
N GLU A 110 9.26 -1.23 1.47
CA GLU A 110 8.70 -1.49 2.78
C GLU A 110 7.43 -2.33 2.64
N LEU A 111 7.19 -3.18 3.64
CA LEU A 111 6.01 -4.04 3.73
C LEU A 111 5.41 -3.88 5.11
N ARG A 112 4.11 -3.55 5.18
CA ARG A 112 3.34 -3.68 6.42
C ARG A 112 2.38 -4.84 6.29
N LYS A 113 2.39 -5.75 7.27
CA LYS A 113 1.45 -6.87 7.32
C LYS A 113 1.06 -7.25 8.75
N PRO A 114 -0.06 -7.97 8.95
CA PRO A 114 -0.43 -8.50 10.26
C PRO A 114 0.66 -9.43 10.81
N GLY A 115 0.83 -9.45 12.14
CA GLY A 115 1.81 -10.28 12.84
C GLY A 115 2.56 -9.52 13.93
N GLY A 116 3.64 -10.11 14.45
CA GLY A 116 4.52 -9.46 15.44
C GLY A 116 4.09 -9.66 16.89
N GLN A 117 3.30 -10.68 17.19
CA GLN A 117 2.83 -10.97 18.55
C GLN A 117 4.00 -11.16 19.54
N GLN A 118 5.15 -11.64 19.09
CA GLN A 118 6.37 -11.73 19.90
C GLN A 118 6.89 -10.37 20.40
N TRP A 119 6.52 -9.28 19.72
CA TRP A 119 6.84 -7.90 20.11
C TRP A 119 5.64 -7.17 20.72
N GLY A 120 4.52 -7.87 20.96
CA GLY A 120 3.27 -7.25 21.39
C GLY A 120 2.57 -6.43 20.31
N ALA A 121 2.91 -6.63 19.04
CA ALA A 121 2.28 -5.96 17.91
C ALA A 121 1.19 -6.81 17.24
N ASP A 122 0.22 -6.14 16.61
CA ASP A 122 -0.80 -6.75 15.75
C ASP A 122 -0.44 -6.63 14.26
N TRP A 123 0.31 -5.58 13.89
CA TRP A 123 0.93 -5.41 12.57
C TRP A 123 2.38 -4.96 12.73
N VAL A 124 3.20 -5.31 11.74
CA VAL A 124 4.60 -4.89 11.71
C VAL A 124 4.91 -4.29 10.34
N ARG A 125 5.61 -3.17 10.35
CA ARG A 125 6.26 -2.59 9.19
C ARG A 125 7.70 -3.09 9.14
N TYR A 126 8.07 -3.61 7.98
CA TYR A 126 9.37 -4.15 7.67
C TYR A 126 10.02 -3.34 6.55
N VAL A 127 11.34 -3.19 6.63
CA VAL A 127 12.17 -2.88 5.47
C VAL A 127 12.52 -4.20 4.79
N VAL A 128 12.26 -4.28 3.49
CA VAL A 128 12.58 -5.45 2.67
C VAL A 128 14.04 -5.36 2.23
N GLY A 129 14.72 -6.49 2.19
CA GLY A 129 16.06 -6.56 1.62
C GLY A 129 16.37 -7.93 1.04
N HIS A 130 17.32 -7.99 0.14
CA HIS A 130 18.00 -9.22 -0.25
C HIS A 130 18.59 -9.94 0.97
N PRO A 131 18.78 -11.26 0.91
CA PRO A 131 19.55 -11.99 1.91
C PRO A 131 20.88 -11.27 2.19
N PRO A 132 21.17 -10.94 3.45
CA PRO A 132 22.36 -10.18 3.75
C PRO A 132 23.61 -11.05 3.50
N ALA A 133 24.60 -10.49 2.80
CA ALA A 133 25.87 -11.17 2.57
C ALA A 133 26.74 -11.25 3.84
N GLU A 134 26.50 -10.36 4.80
CA GLU A 134 27.16 -10.28 6.10
C GLU A 134 26.10 -10.18 7.20
N GLU A 135 26.36 -10.72 8.39
CA GLU A 135 25.41 -10.65 9.52
C GLU A 135 25.02 -9.21 9.91
N ARG A 136 25.86 -8.22 9.56
CA ARG A 136 25.63 -6.80 9.83
C ARG A 136 25.82 -5.97 8.56
N PRO A 137 24.73 -5.69 7.82
CA PRO A 137 24.82 -4.89 6.61
C PRO A 137 25.31 -3.48 6.89
N ARG A 138 26.24 -2.96 6.07
CA ARG A 138 26.63 -1.55 6.14
C ARG A 138 25.49 -0.68 5.63
N LEU A 139 25.16 0.37 6.37
CA LEU A 139 24.31 1.45 5.91
C LEU A 139 25.08 2.29 4.89
N VAL A 140 24.60 2.41 3.66
CA VAL A 140 25.40 2.93 2.54
C VAL A 140 24.77 4.05 1.74
N ALA A 141 23.43 4.22 1.77
CA ALA A 141 22.77 5.20 0.93
C ALA A 141 21.81 6.11 1.71
N PRO A 142 21.91 7.44 1.56
CA PRO A 142 20.85 8.35 1.97
C PRO A 142 19.72 8.30 0.94
N ILE A 143 18.54 7.82 1.32
CA ILE A 143 17.34 8.01 0.50
C ILE A 143 16.69 9.33 0.88
N PRO A 144 16.49 10.26 -0.07
CA PRO A 144 15.81 11.52 0.23
C PRO A 144 14.35 11.24 0.59
N LEU A 145 14.04 11.32 1.89
CA LEU A 145 12.68 11.28 2.40
C LEU A 145 12.27 12.69 2.88
N PRO A 146 10.96 13.00 2.94
CA PRO A 146 10.47 14.30 3.41
C PRO A 146 10.92 14.69 4.83
N ARG A 147 11.37 13.73 5.64
CA ARG A 147 11.86 13.94 7.02
C ARG A 147 13.39 13.95 7.15
N GLY A 148 14.11 13.92 6.03
CA GLY A 148 15.57 13.85 5.97
C GLY A 148 16.06 12.54 5.35
N PRO A 149 17.35 12.47 4.95
CA PRO A 149 17.92 11.27 4.38
C PRO A 149 17.92 10.12 5.40
N GLU A 150 17.28 9.00 5.07
CA GLU A 150 17.38 7.78 5.86
C GLU A 150 18.51 6.91 5.31
N MET A 151 19.35 6.39 6.22
CA MET A 151 20.47 5.54 5.87
C MET A 151 19.98 4.11 5.71
N VAL A 152 20.12 3.56 4.52
CA VAL A 152 19.61 2.24 4.16
C VAL A 152 20.77 1.27 3.91
N ALA A 153 20.62 0.01 4.30
CA ALA A 153 21.60 -1.02 4.01
C ALA A 153 21.66 -1.36 2.51
N GLN A 154 22.83 -1.79 2.02
CA GLN A 154 23.01 -2.06 0.59
C GLN A 154 22.06 -3.15 0.08
N ASN A 155 21.82 -4.17 0.90
CA ASN A 155 20.91 -5.27 0.55
C ASN A 155 19.44 -4.83 0.54
N GLU A 156 19.10 -3.67 1.08
CA GLU A 156 17.74 -3.11 1.12
C GLU A 156 17.47 -2.11 -0.02
N LEU A 157 18.41 -2.00 -0.97
CA LEU A 157 18.27 -1.19 -2.18
C LEU A 157 17.83 -2.05 -3.35
N PHE A 158 16.88 -1.52 -4.13
CA PHE A 158 16.27 -2.18 -5.28
C PHE A 158 16.31 -1.27 -6.50
N GLY A 159 16.40 -1.88 -7.68
CA GLY A 159 16.07 -1.21 -8.94
C GLY A 159 14.56 -1.24 -9.20
N ALA A 160 14.08 -0.37 -10.09
CA ALA A 160 12.65 -0.27 -10.43
C ALA A 160 12.04 -1.57 -10.95
N ASP A 161 12.78 -2.37 -11.73
CA ASP A 161 12.26 -3.61 -12.31
C ASP A 161 12.03 -4.68 -11.26
N GLU A 162 12.98 -4.85 -10.33
CA GLU A 162 12.86 -5.80 -9.23
C GLU A 162 11.78 -5.37 -8.23
N ALA A 163 11.73 -4.08 -7.90
CA ALA A 163 10.66 -3.53 -7.07
C ALA A 163 9.27 -3.75 -7.71
N ALA A 164 9.16 -3.68 -9.04
CA ALA A 164 7.92 -3.99 -9.74
C ALA A 164 7.52 -5.47 -9.59
N ASP A 165 8.47 -6.39 -9.63
CA ASP A 165 8.22 -7.81 -9.41
C ASP A 165 7.73 -8.08 -7.96
N LEU A 166 8.28 -7.37 -6.97
CA LEU A 166 7.81 -7.41 -5.58
C LEU A 166 6.37 -6.88 -5.45
N PHE A 167 6.06 -5.74 -6.08
CA PHE A 167 4.71 -5.19 -6.11
C PHE A 167 3.72 -6.14 -6.78
N TYR A 168 4.13 -6.79 -7.86
CA TYR A 168 3.30 -7.75 -8.55
C TYR A 168 3.07 -9.02 -7.71
N SER A 169 4.10 -9.52 -7.01
CA SER A 169 3.92 -10.60 -6.03
C SER A 169 2.88 -10.22 -4.98
N TYR A 170 3.04 -9.05 -4.36
CA TYR A 170 2.12 -8.55 -3.35
C TYR A 170 0.70 -8.40 -3.90
N PHE A 171 0.53 -7.86 -5.11
CA PHE A 171 -0.77 -7.77 -5.79
C PHE A 171 -1.45 -9.14 -5.98
N LYS A 172 -0.67 -10.20 -6.20
CA LYS A 172 -1.21 -11.55 -6.43
C LYS A 172 -1.49 -12.31 -5.13
N THR A 173 -0.69 -12.11 -4.09
CA THR A 173 -0.67 -13.00 -2.91
C THR A 173 -0.92 -12.28 -1.59
N GLY A 174 -0.79 -10.95 -1.55
CA GLY A 174 -0.76 -10.16 -0.32
C GLY A 174 0.57 -10.25 0.44
N ASP A 175 1.62 -10.86 -0.12
CA ASP A 175 2.95 -10.97 0.48
C ASP A 175 4.06 -10.95 -0.58
N ILE A 176 5.31 -10.86 -0.13
CA ILE A 176 6.49 -10.93 -1.00
C ILE A 176 7.07 -12.37 -1.04
N PRO A 177 7.92 -12.69 -2.02
CA PRO A 177 8.61 -13.98 -2.07
C PRO A 177 9.50 -14.22 -0.83
N GLY A 178 9.60 -15.49 -0.40
CA GLY A 178 10.26 -15.87 0.86
C GLY A 178 11.79 -15.79 0.85
N GLU A 179 12.40 -15.59 -0.32
CA GLU A 179 13.84 -15.39 -0.47
C GLU A 179 14.30 -14.01 0.00
N TYR A 180 13.41 -13.04 0.19
CA TYR A 180 13.75 -11.74 0.73
C TYR A 180 13.78 -11.76 2.27
N SER A 181 14.72 -11.01 2.83
CA SER A 181 14.79 -10.71 4.25
C SER A 181 13.81 -9.58 4.62
N LEU A 182 13.31 -9.65 5.86
CA LEU A 182 12.42 -8.65 6.44
C LEU A 182 13.01 -8.15 7.75
N ARG A 183 13.44 -6.88 7.78
CA ARG A 183 13.92 -6.24 9.01
C ARG A 183 12.76 -5.47 9.65
N PRO A 184 12.32 -5.84 10.88
CA PRO A 184 11.24 -5.10 11.55
C PRO A 184 11.74 -3.70 11.92
N VAL A 185 10.89 -2.69 11.73
CA VAL A 185 11.19 -1.30 12.11
C VAL A 185 10.13 -0.71 13.04
N GLU A 186 8.86 -1.06 12.85
CA GLU A 186 7.77 -0.56 13.69
C GLU A 186 6.70 -1.64 13.90
N GLY A 187 6.24 -1.77 15.14
CA GLY A 187 5.08 -2.55 15.51
C GLY A 187 3.89 -1.64 15.78
N TYR A 188 2.69 -2.12 15.45
CA TYR A 188 1.44 -1.39 15.62
C TYR A 188 0.42 -2.27 16.33
N THR A 189 -0.26 -1.71 17.32
CA THR A 189 -1.31 -2.40 18.07
C THR A 189 -2.71 -1.97 17.58
N LYS A 190 -3.73 -2.81 17.81
CA LYS A 190 -5.12 -2.53 17.45
C LYS A 190 -5.70 -1.25 18.06
N ASP A 191 -5.20 -0.85 19.22
CA ASP A 191 -5.58 0.39 19.91
C ASP A 191 -4.79 1.62 19.43
N GLY A 192 -3.95 1.46 18.40
CA GLY A 192 -3.22 2.57 17.76
C GLY A 192 -1.86 2.89 18.36
N GLY A 193 -1.34 2.02 19.24
CA GLY A 193 0.00 2.12 19.80
C GLY A 193 1.08 1.85 18.75
N LEU A 194 2.20 2.57 18.88
CA LEU A 194 3.41 2.42 18.06
C LEU A 194 4.54 1.86 18.93
N ILE A 195 5.19 0.81 18.44
CA ILE A 195 6.34 0.15 19.06
C ILE A 195 7.54 0.38 18.14
N ASP A 196 8.59 1.04 18.61
CA ASP A 196 9.84 1.16 17.84
C ASP A 196 10.61 -0.16 17.90
N LEU A 197 10.78 -0.82 16.75
CA LEU A 197 11.49 -2.10 16.64
C LEU A 197 12.90 -1.94 16.09
N ARG A 198 13.32 -0.72 15.76
CA ARG A 198 14.67 -0.44 15.23
C ARG A 198 15.75 -0.75 16.27
N ASP A 199 15.42 -0.59 17.55
CA ASP A 199 16.34 -0.84 18.68
C ASP A 199 16.47 -2.32 19.08
N GLU A 200 15.54 -3.19 18.69
CA GLU A 200 15.64 -4.62 18.99
C GLU A 200 16.74 -5.31 18.16
N VAL A 201 17.07 -4.76 16.99
CA VAL A 201 18.26 -5.15 16.21
C VAL A 201 19.55 -4.71 16.92
N SER A 202 19.52 -3.58 17.64
CA SER A 202 20.67 -3.04 18.37
C SER A 202 20.98 -3.77 19.68
N LYS A 203 20.00 -4.46 20.29
CA LYS A 203 20.15 -5.14 21.60
C LYS A 203 20.61 -6.60 21.51
N SER A 204 20.68 -7.18 20.31
CA SER A 204 21.23 -8.52 20.09
C SER A 204 22.76 -8.51 19.90
N VAL A 205 23.44 -7.45 20.39
CA VAL A 205 24.89 -7.23 20.32
C VAL A 205 25.56 -7.74 21.59
#